data_AF-A0A2V9ZW55-F1
#
_entry.id   AF-A0A2V9ZW55-F1
#
_cell.length_a   1.000
_cell.length_b   1.000
_cell.length_c   1.000
_cell.angle_alpha   90.00
_cell.angle_beta   90.00
_cell.angle_gamma   90.00
#
_symmetry.space_group_name_H-M   'P 1'
#
loop_
_entity.id
_entity.type
_entity.pdbx_description
1 polymer ?
#
loop_
_entity_poly.entity_id
_entity_poly.type
_entity_poly.pdbx_seq_one_letter_code
_entity_poly.pdbx_strand_id
1 'polypeptide(L)'
;NSTLVRVTDRGPFIPGRILDLSLAAAKAIDVWKAGLATVKVEVMQTPSPLDTGGRWAVQIGAFEDKQAAGELAGHLSRRYHTAKVLSFASPTGDWWVRVRVLDDDKKRAEEVAKTTQTSEGAVFLVRLD
;
A
#
# COMPACT_ATOMS: atom_id res chain seq x y z
N ASN A 1 26.97 -17.05 0.81
CA ASN A 1 26.38 -16.04 -0.12
C ASN A 1 25.26 -15.31 0.60
N SER A 2 25.12 -14.00 0.36
CA SER A 2 24.03 -13.17 0.91
C SER A 2 23.48 -12.26 -0.19
N THR A 3 22.26 -11.78 -0.03
CA THR A 3 21.63 -10.84 -0.97
C THR A 3 20.71 -9.90 -0.22
N LEU A 4 20.66 -8.63 -0.64
CA LEU A 4 19.72 -7.64 -0.12
C LEU A 4 18.44 -7.68 -0.95
N VAL A 5 17.30 -7.82 -0.28
CA VAL A 5 15.98 -7.89 -0.92
C VAL A 5 15.02 -6.90 -0.28
N ARG A 6 13.98 -6.52 -1.04
CA ARG A 6 12.84 -5.75 -0.54
C ARG A 6 11.68 -6.70 -0.25
N VAL A 7 11.08 -6.54 0.92
CA VAL A 7 9.84 -7.25 1.30
C VAL A 7 8.67 -6.67 0.51
N THR A 8 7.86 -7.54 -0.09
CA THR A 8 6.69 -7.15 -0.90
C THR A 8 5.38 -7.76 -0.40
N ASP A 9 5.39 -8.44 0.74
CA ASP A 9 4.22 -9.04 1.41
C ASP A 9 3.36 -9.93 0.50
N ARG A 10 4.01 -10.72 -0.36
CA ARG A 10 3.37 -11.57 -1.38
C ARG A 10 3.39 -13.07 -1.08
N GLY A 11 3.58 -13.50 0.17
CA GLY A 11 3.67 -14.91 0.53
C GLY A 11 4.77 -15.20 1.54
N PRO A 12 4.91 -16.46 1.99
CA PRO A 12 4.67 -17.69 1.21
C PRO A 12 3.26 -18.29 1.32
N PHE A 13 2.80 -18.93 0.24
CA PHE A 13 1.46 -19.54 0.15
C PHE A 13 1.42 -21.02 0.60
N ILE A 14 2.56 -21.57 1.01
CA ILE A 14 2.69 -22.97 1.44
C ILE A 14 2.93 -22.99 2.95
N PRO A 15 2.09 -23.71 3.73
CA PRO A 15 2.26 -23.85 5.17
C PRO A 15 3.67 -24.31 5.57
N GLY A 16 4.20 -23.73 6.64
CA GLY A 16 5.53 -24.05 7.17
C GLY A 16 6.70 -23.32 6.48
N ARG A 17 6.45 -22.54 5.42
CA ARG A 17 7.44 -21.61 4.86
C ARG A 17 7.27 -20.24 5.50
N ILE A 18 8.37 -19.51 5.67
CA ILE A 18 8.36 -18.15 6.25
C ILE A 18 8.75 -17.04 5.27
N LEU A 19 9.34 -17.38 4.13
CA LEU A 19 9.85 -16.43 3.13
C LEU A 19 9.90 -17.08 1.75
N ASP A 20 9.32 -16.42 0.75
CA ASP A 20 9.56 -16.74 -0.66
C ASP A 20 10.52 -15.70 -1.28
N LEU A 21 11.55 -16.18 -1.97
CA LEU A 21 12.50 -15.33 -2.69
C LEU A 21 12.10 -15.24 -4.16
N SER A 22 12.37 -14.08 -4.78
CA SER A 22 12.37 -14.03 -6.24
C SER A 22 13.41 -15.00 -6.80
N LEU A 23 13.20 -15.51 -8.02
CA LEU A 23 14.14 -16.41 -8.66
C LEU A 23 15.56 -15.81 -8.74
N ALA A 24 15.66 -14.51 -8.97
CA ALA A 24 16.93 -13.80 -8.99
C ALA A 24 17.65 -13.84 -7.62
N ALA A 25 16.93 -13.57 -6.53
CA ALA A 25 17.49 -13.65 -5.18
C ALA A 25 17.87 -15.09 -4.80
N ALA A 26 17.03 -16.08 -5.14
CA ALA A 26 17.33 -17.49 -4.89
C ALA A 26 18.57 -17.97 -5.67
N LYS A 27 18.78 -17.47 -6.90
CA LYS A 27 20.01 -17.73 -7.67
C LYS A 27 21.24 -17.07 -7.03
N ALA A 28 21.11 -15.83 -6.54
CA ALA A 28 22.21 -15.10 -5.92
C ALA A 28 22.77 -15.79 -4.66
N ILE A 29 21.92 -16.51 -3.91
CA ILE A 29 22.34 -17.29 -2.74
C ILE A 29 22.46 -18.80 -3.00
N ASP A 30 22.35 -19.23 -4.26
CA ASP A 30 22.49 -20.61 -4.72
C ASP A 30 21.53 -21.65 -4.10
N VAL A 31 20.28 -21.25 -3.84
CA VAL A 31 19.23 -22.16 -3.30
C VAL A 31 18.16 -22.52 -4.34
N TRP A 32 18.23 -21.93 -5.54
CA TRP A 32 17.19 -22.03 -6.56
C TRP A 32 16.93 -23.45 -7.08
N LYS A 33 17.93 -24.34 -7.08
CA LYS A 33 17.76 -25.74 -7.50
C LYS A 33 17.11 -26.59 -6.43
N ALA A 34 17.49 -26.39 -5.16
CA ALA A 34 16.95 -27.14 -4.03
C ALA A 34 15.50 -26.72 -3.71
N GLY A 35 15.15 -25.45 -3.98
CA GLY A 35 13.81 -24.91 -3.81
C GLY A 35 13.43 -24.59 -2.35
N LEU A 36 14.15 -25.14 -1.37
CA LEU A 36 14.02 -24.89 0.06
C LEU A 36 15.40 -24.83 0.71
N ALA A 37 15.57 -23.93 1.68
CA ALA A 37 16.79 -23.80 2.47
C ALA A 37 16.50 -23.17 3.84
N THR A 38 17.36 -23.46 4.82
CA THR A 38 17.39 -22.71 6.09
C THR A 38 18.14 -21.40 5.86
N VAL A 39 17.58 -20.29 6.33
CA VAL A 39 18.14 -18.95 6.14
C VAL A 39 18.30 -18.23 7.47
N LYS A 40 19.33 -17.38 7.56
CA LYS A 40 19.41 -16.33 8.58
C LYS A 40 18.92 -15.04 7.94
N VAL A 41 17.94 -14.38 8.57
CA VAL A 41 17.39 -13.11 8.11
C VAL A 41 17.81 -12.02 9.08
N GLU A 42 18.22 -10.88 8.53
CA GLU A 42 18.53 -9.67 9.28
C GLU A 42 17.79 -8.50 8.65
N VAL A 43 17.11 -7.70 9.48
CA VAL A 43 16.35 -6.54 9.03
C VAL A 43 17.30 -5.36 8.93
N MET A 44 17.58 -4.91 7.71
CA MET A 44 18.51 -3.79 7.48
C MET A 44 17.88 -2.43 7.80
N GLN A 45 16.61 -2.25 7.43
CA GLN A 45 15.85 -1.02 7.63
C GLN A 45 14.39 -1.37 7.81
N THR A 46 13.74 -0.71 8.76
CA THR A 46 12.28 -0.72 8.91
C THR A 46 11.74 0.65 8.57
N PRO A 47 10.53 0.76 7.99
CA PRO A 47 9.85 2.05 7.93
C PRO A 47 9.61 2.59 9.33
N SER A 48 9.30 3.89 9.46
CA SER A 48 8.98 4.51 10.75
C SER A 48 7.86 3.71 11.47
N PRO A 49 7.81 3.70 12.80
CA PRO A 49 6.82 2.91 13.53
C PRO A 49 5.38 3.25 13.09
N LEU A 50 4.51 2.23 13.06
CA LEU A 50 3.13 2.36 12.56
C LEU A 50 2.26 3.35 13.35
N ASP A 51 2.64 3.65 14.57
CA ASP A 51 1.93 4.50 15.52
C ASP A 51 2.46 5.94 15.54
N THR A 52 3.74 6.15 15.25
CA THR A 52 4.43 7.43 15.41
C THR A 52 4.97 8.02 14.11
N GLY A 53 4.88 7.32 12.98
CA GLY A 53 5.41 7.82 11.72
C GLY A 53 4.71 7.34 10.46
N GLY A 54 5.26 7.81 9.35
CA GLY A 54 4.77 7.54 8.01
C GLY A 54 3.83 8.59 7.46
N ARG A 55 3.62 8.55 6.15
CA ARG A 55 2.71 9.46 5.46
C ARG A 55 1.40 8.75 5.17
N TRP A 56 0.39 8.97 6.01
CA TRP A 56 -0.90 8.33 5.91
C TRP A 56 -1.83 9.05 4.94
N ALA A 57 -2.60 8.26 4.18
CA ALA A 57 -3.61 8.74 3.27
C ALA A 57 -4.78 7.75 3.18
N VAL A 58 -5.88 8.19 2.58
CA VAL A 58 -7.01 7.31 2.24
C VAL A 58 -7.04 7.10 0.74
N GLN A 59 -7.14 5.85 0.30
CA GLN A 59 -7.37 5.48 -1.10
C GLN A 59 -8.77 4.91 -1.26
N ILE A 60 -9.51 5.43 -2.25
CA ILE A 60 -10.89 5.05 -2.53
C ILE A 60 -10.95 4.65 -4.00
N GLY A 61 -11.53 3.49 -4.30
CA GLY A 61 -11.57 2.91 -5.65
C GLY A 61 -11.90 1.43 -5.61
N ALA A 62 -11.82 0.66 -6.69
CA ALA A 62 -11.33 0.98 -8.03
C ALA A 62 -12.48 1.34 -8.97
N PHE A 63 -12.62 2.62 -9.31
CA PHE A 63 -13.68 3.09 -10.21
C PHE A 63 -13.35 2.70 -11.65
N GLU A 64 -14.31 2.16 -12.40
CA GLU A 64 -14.12 1.90 -13.84
C GLU A 64 -14.01 3.21 -14.63
N ASP A 65 -14.75 4.22 -14.21
CA ASP A 65 -14.90 5.48 -14.93
C ASP A 65 -14.14 6.65 -14.27
N LYS A 66 -13.48 7.45 -15.11
CA LYS A 66 -12.70 8.63 -14.69
C LYS A 66 -13.59 9.72 -14.08
N GLN A 67 -14.78 9.92 -14.65
CA GLN A 67 -15.70 10.96 -14.23
C GLN A 67 -16.23 10.65 -12.83
N ALA A 68 -16.65 9.42 -12.55
CA ALA A 68 -17.08 8.99 -11.22
C ALA A 68 -16.02 9.25 -10.14
N ALA A 69 -14.76 8.85 -10.39
CA ALA A 69 -13.65 9.17 -9.50
C ALA A 69 -13.41 10.68 -9.34
N GLY A 70 -13.58 11.45 -10.42
CA GLY A 70 -13.47 12.91 -10.41
C GLY A 70 -14.56 13.60 -9.59
N GLU A 71 -15.81 13.14 -9.69
CA GLU A 71 -16.95 13.66 -8.94
C GLU A 71 -16.76 13.42 -7.44
N LEU A 72 -16.34 12.22 -7.06
CA LEU A 72 -16.00 11.91 -5.67
C LEU A 72 -14.83 12.77 -5.18
N ALA A 73 -13.77 12.91 -5.99
CA ALA A 73 -12.63 13.76 -5.63
C ALA A 73 -13.05 15.21 -5.39
N GLY A 74 -13.93 15.76 -6.25
CA GLY A 74 -14.50 17.09 -6.08
C GLY A 74 -15.36 17.22 -4.83
N HIS A 75 -16.19 16.22 -4.52
CA HIS A 75 -16.99 16.18 -3.30
C HIS A 75 -16.12 16.17 -2.04
N LEU A 76 -15.12 15.29 -1.99
CA LEU A 76 -14.22 15.16 -0.85
C LEU A 76 -13.33 16.40 -0.67
N SER A 77 -12.91 17.04 -1.76
CA SER A 77 -12.16 18.30 -1.71
C SER A 77 -12.97 19.43 -1.05
N ARG A 78 -14.27 19.52 -1.35
CA ARG A 78 -15.18 20.47 -0.68
C ARG A 78 -15.46 20.10 0.77
N ARG A 79 -15.55 18.82 1.10
CA ARG A 79 -15.81 18.35 2.47
C ARG A 79 -14.60 18.56 3.38
N TYR A 80 -13.41 18.24 2.89
CA TYR A 80 -12.15 18.25 3.64
C TYR A 80 -11.21 19.34 3.11
N HIS A 81 -11.53 20.60 3.40
CA HIS A 81 -10.81 21.78 2.90
C HIS A 81 -9.29 21.78 3.12
N THR A 82 -8.80 21.12 4.18
CA THR A 82 -7.37 21.02 4.49
C THR A 82 -6.68 19.83 3.82
N ALA A 83 -7.44 18.94 3.18
CA ALA A 83 -6.92 17.73 2.56
C ALA A 83 -6.60 17.97 1.08
N LYS A 84 -5.52 17.38 0.60
CA LYS A 84 -5.20 17.33 -0.83
C LYS A 84 -5.83 16.07 -1.43
N VAL A 85 -6.84 16.27 -2.26
CA VAL A 85 -7.57 15.18 -2.94
C VAL A 85 -7.14 15.09 -4.40
N LEU A 86 -6.81 13.88 -4.85
CA LEU A 86 -6.33 13.61 -6.22
C LEU A 86 -7.07 12.41 -6.80
N SER A 87 -7.50 12.49 -8.06
CA SER A 87 -7.89 11.31 -8.85
C SER A 87 -6.76 10.91 -9.80
N PHE A 88 -6.54 9.60 -9.98
CA PHE A 88 -5.47 9.07 -10.83
C PHE A 88 -5.78 7.65 -11.32
N ALA A 89 -5.17 7.25 -12.44
CA ALA A 89 -5.30 5.90 -12.99
C ALA A 89 -4.30 4.93 -12.34
N SER A 90 -4.76 3.71 -12.08
CA SER A 90 -3.97 2.54 -11.67
C SER A 90 -3.24 1.93 -12.88
N PRO A 91 -2.11 1.24 -12.69
CA PRO A 91 -1.49 0.40 -13.73
C PRO A 91 -2.44 -0.67 -14.32
N THR A 92 -3.50 -1.03 -13.61
CA THR A 92 -4.53 -1.99 -14.08
C THR A 92 -5.62 -1.36 -14.95
N GLY A 93 -5.64 -0.03 -15.09
CA GLY A 93 -6.62 0.70 -15.91
C GLY A 93 -7.73 1.40 -15.12
N ASP A 94 -7.97 0.98 -13.88
CA ASP A 94 -9.03 1.55 -13.03
C ASP A 94 -8.62 2.91 -12.43
N TRP A 95 -9.60 3.69 -12.00
CA TRP A 95 -9.42 5.00 -11.36
C TRP A 95 -9.50 4.94 -9.85
N TRP A 96 -8.69 5.77 -9.21
CA TRP A 96 -8.57 5.85 -7.76
C TRP A 96 -8.61 7.30 -7.32
N VAL A 97 -9.17 7.52 -6.14
CA VAL A 97 -9.12 8.79 -5.41
C VAL A 97 -8.19 8.63 -4.21
N ARG A 98 -7.26 9.57 -4.02
CA ARG A 98 -6.40 9.64 -2.85
C ARG A 98 -6.66 10.93 -2.08
N VAL A 99 -6.96 10.80 -0.80
CA VAL A 99 -7.10 11.90 0.15
C VAL A 99 -5.86 11.94 1.03
N ARG A 100 -5.02 12.96 0.87
CA ARG A 100 -3.93 13.26 1.79
C ARG A 100 -4.44 14.26 2.82
N VAL A 101 -4.58 13.80 4.06
CA VAL A 101 -4.99 14.63 5.19
C VAL A 101 -3.86 15.58 5.59
N LEU A 102 -4.19 16.61 6.38
CA LEU A 102 -3.18 17.54 6.89
C LEU A 102 -2.09 16.78 7.65
N ASP A 103 -0.84 17.14 7.38
CA ASP A 103 0.38 16.56 7.95
C ASP A 103 0.53 15.04 7.74
N ASP A 104 -0.25 14.46 6.82
CA ASP A 104 -0.35 13.01 6.61
C ASP A 104 -0.62 12.24 7.93
N ASP A 105 -1.33 12.88 8.86
CA ASP A 105 -1.60 12.34 10.20
C ASP A 105 -2.49 11.09 10.15
N LYS A 106 -2.08 10.07 10.90
CA LYS A 106 -2.77 8.77 10.93
C LYS A 106 -4.21 8.88 11.45
N LYS A 107 -4.43 9.61 12.55
CA LYS A 107 -5.75 9.69 13.19
C LYS A 107 -6.74 10.40 12.27
N ARG A 108 -6.31 11.46 11.59
CA ARG A 108 -7.12 12.15 10.57
C ARG A 108 -7.43 11.24 9.40
N ALA A 109 -6.44 10.47 8.92
CA ALA A 109 -6.67 9.52 7.82
C ALA A 109 -7.65 8.40 8.22
N GLU A 110 -7.56 7.89 9.45
CA GLU A 110 -8.52 6.92 10.01
C GLU A 110 -9.93 7.50 10.11
N GLU A 111 -10.07 8.76 10.54
CA GLU A 111 -11.36 9.45 10.61
C GLU A 111 -11.98 9.62 9.21
N VAL A 112 -11.19 10.05 8.23
CA VAL A 112 -11.65 10.14 6.84
C VAL A 112 -12.05 8.76 6.31
N ALA A 113 -11.26 7.71 6.55
CA ALA A 113 -11.58 6.36 6.10
C ALA A 113 -12.89 5.83 6.72
N LYS A 114 -13.14 6.09 8.01
CA LYS A 114 -14.37 5.67 8.72
C LYS A 114 -15.62 6.44 8.28
N THR A 115 -15.47 7.72 7.97
CA THR A 115 -16.60 8.62 7.64
C THR A 115 -16.90 8.71 6.15
N THR A 116 -15.99 8.23 5.30
CA THR A 116 -16.19 8.15 3.86
C THR A 116 -16.97 6.87 3.54
N GLN A 117 -18.19 7.03 3.03
CA GLN A 117 -18.97 5.94 2.46
C GLN A 117 -19.07 6.13 0.95
N THR A 118 -18.89 5.05 0.20
CA THR A 118 -19.10 5.03 -1.26
C THR A 118 -19.71 3.69 -1.64
N SER A 119 -20.61 3.71 -2.63
CA SER A 119 -21.19 2.53 -3.26
C SER A 119 -20.31 1.95 -4.37
N GLU A 120 -19.30 2.70 -4.81
CA GLU A 120 -18.57 2.48 -6.07
C GLU A 120 -17.12 2.01 -5.85
N GLY A 121 -16.71 1.78 -4.60
CA GLY A 121 -15.35 1.32 -4.31
C GLY A 121 -15.11 0.99 -2.85
N ALA A 122 -14.05 0.25 -2.60
CA ALA A 122 -13.53 0.04 -1.26
C ALA A 122 -12.71 1.27 -0.80
N VAL A 123 -12.72 1.49 0.52
CA VAL A 123 -11.99 2.57 1.19
C VAL A 123 -10.84 1.93 1.96
N PHE A 124 -9.62 2.36 1.68
CA PHE A 124 -8.41 1.83 2.28
C PHE A 124 -7.63 2.93 2.98
N LEU A 125 -7.23 2.66 4.22
CA LEU A 125 -6.17 3.41 4.89
C LEU A 125 -4.82 2.92 4.35
N VAL A 126 -4.02 3.83 3.83
CA VAL A 126 -2.74 3.49 3.20
C VAL A 126 -1.59 4.35 3.72
N ARG A 127 -0.39 3.85 3.51
CA ARG A 127 0.87 4.51 3.86
C ARG A 127 1.70 4.73 2.60
N LEU A 128 2.25 5.94 2.44
CA LEU A 128 2.89 6.40 1.19
C LEU A 128 4.42 6.43 1.22
N ASP A 129 5.05 6.03 2.32
CA ASP A 129 6.50 5.93 2.51
C ASP A 129 7.00 4.48 2.55
#